data_AF-A0A3C1G170-F1
#
_entry.id   AF-A0A3C1G170-F1
#
_cell.length_a   1.000
_cell.length_b   1.000
_cell.length_c   1.000
_cell.angle_alpha   90.00
_cell.angle_beta   90.00
_cell.angle_gamma   90.00
#
_symmetry.space_group_name_H-M   'P 1'
#
loop_
_entity.id
_entity.type
_entity.pdbx_description
1 polymer ?
#
loop_
_entity_poly.entity_id
_entity_poly.type
_entity_poly.pdbx_seq_one_letter_code
_entity_poly.pdbx_strand_id
1 'polypeptide(L)'
;MMRYKAGDRVSKGSYWDFKSGSRVDLAEEGILPGDERSKYVKCSPILVLLFGPIAGLVYVIALPFIVLGTILTLAGRRLVNSMASIVSFGWRPREAHLGGKKKRQKKP
;
A
#
# COMPACT_ATOMS: atom_id res chain seq x y z
N MET A 1 -21.28 -6.70 23.81
CA MET A 1 -21.43 -8.07 23.25
C MET A 1 -21.83 -7.94 21.78
N MET A 2 -20.87 -8.01 20.84
CA MET A 2 -21.11 -7.82 19.38
C MET A 2 -20.80 -9.07 18.54
N ARG A 3 -20.51 -10.19 19.21
CA ARG A 3 -20.12 -11.46 18.60
C ARG A 3 -21.20 -12.48 18.88
N TYR A 4 -21.85 -12.96 17.82
CA TYR A 4 -22.90 -13.98 17.86
C TYR A 4 -22.33 -15.29 17.31
N LYS A 5 -22.75 -16.42 17.88
CA LYS A 5 -22.37 -17.75 17.39
C LYS A 5 -23.46 -18.29 16.47
N ALA A 6 -23.11 -19.26 15.62
CA ALA A 6 -24.11 -20.05 14.93
C ALA A 6 -25.04 -20.72 15.94
N GLY A 7 -26.35 -20.75 15.65
CA GLY A 7 -27.37 -21.28 16.57
C GLY A 7 -27.98 -20.26 17.53
N ASP A 8 -27.40 -19.07 17.69
CA ASP A 8 -28.02 -18.01 18.49
C ASP A 8 -29.27 -17.46 17.79
N ARG A 9 -30.36 -17.29 18.55
CA ARG A 9 -31.56 -16.57 18.08
C ARG A 9 -31.25 -15.09 18.07
N VAL A 10 -31.19 -14.50 16.88
CA VAL A 10 -30.81 -13.09 16.72
C VAL A 10 -31.91 -12.29 16.05
N SER A 11 -31.98 -11.01 16.43
CA SER A 11 -32.93 -10.06 15.86
C SER A 11 -32.52 -9.64 14.45
N LYS A 12 -33.48 -9.13 13.68
CA LYS A 12 -33.33 -8.58 12.33
C LYS A 12 -32.02 -7.79 12.17
N GLY A 13 -31.30 -8.05 11.08
CA GLY A 13 -30.07 -7.35 10.74
C GLY A 13 -29.13 -8.13 9.82
N SER A 14 -28.11 -7.43 9.32
CA SER A 14 -27.05 -8.01 8.50
C SER A 14 -25.93 -8.52 9.40
N TYR A 15 -25.66 -9.82 9.33
CA TYR A 15 -24.59 -10.47 10.07
C TYR A 15 -23.50 -10.88 9.10
N TRP A 16 -22.26 -10.54 9.45
CA TRP A 16 -21.11 -10.84 8.61
C TRP A 16 -20.14 -11.75 9.34
N ASP A 17 -19.73 -12.82 8.67
CA ASP A 17 -18.61 -13.64 9.10
C ASP A 17 -17.35 -13.21 8.35
N PHE A 18 -16.43 -12.57 9.06
CA PHE A 18 -15.14 -12.11 8.51
C PHE A 18 -14.18 -13.23 8.15
N LYS A 19 -14.39 -14.47 8.63
CA LYS A 19 -13.55 -15.63 8.30
C LYS A 19 -14.01 -16.35 7.04
N SER A 20 -15.32 -16.52 6.87
CA SER A 20 -15.87 -17.17 5.67
C SER A 20 -16.17 -16.18 4.55
N GLY A 21 -16.26 -14.88 4.85
CA GLY A 21 -16.74 -13.86 3.91
C GLY A 21 -18.25 -13.93 3.67
N SER A 22 -18.96 -14.83 4.35
CA SER A 22 -20.40 -15.02 4.15
C SER A 22 -21.20 -13.94 4.87
N ARG A 23 -22.10 -13.30 4.12
CA ARG A 23 -23.06 -12.32 4.62
C ARG A 23 -24.42 -12.98 4.72
N VAL A 24 -25.02 -12.92 5.91
CA VAL A 24 -26.36 -13.43 6.14
C VAL A 24 -27.26 -12.26 6.52
N ASP A 25 -28.23 -11.95 5.66
CA ASP A 25 -29.26 -10.95 5.93
C ASP A 25 -30.50 -11.64 6.50
N LEU A 26 -30.80 -11.40 7.77
CA LEU A 26 -32.03 -11.89 8.40
C LEU A 26 -33.10 -10.79 8.33
N ALA A 27 -34.14 -11.03 7.52
CA ALA A 27 -35.28 -10.13 7.34
C ALA A 27 -36.26 -10.14 8.54
N GLU A 28 -36.33 -11.27 9.26
CA GLU A 28 -37.12 -11.50 10.48
C GLU A 28 -36.25 -12.09 11.60
N GLU A 29 -36.81 -12.28 12.80
CA GLU A 29 -36.14 -13.01 13.89
C GLU A 29 -35.88 -14.46 13.48
N GLY A 30 -34.63 -14.88 13.51
CA GLY A 30 -34.24 -16.20 13.04
C GLY A 30 -32.99 -16.71 13.74
N ILE A 31 -32.68 -17.98 13.47
CA ILE A 31 -31.48 -18.63 13.98
C ILE A 31 -30.34 -18.38 12.99
N LEU A 32 -29.16 -17.97 13.49
CA LEU A 32 -27.99 -17.81 12.63
C LEU A 32 -27.56 -19.17 12.03
N PRO A 33 -27.59 -19.33 10.69
CA PRO A 33 -27.17 -20.56 10.04
C PRO A 33 -25.63 -20.66 10.06
N GLY A 34 -25.08 -21.79 10.51
CA GLY A 34 -23.64 -22.01 10.54
C GLY A 34 -23.22 -23.14 11.48
N ASP A 35 -21.91 -23.36 11.59
CA ASP A 35 -21.29 -24.37 12.46
C ASP A 35 -20.75 -23.70 13.75
N GLU A 36 -20.48 -24.45 14.82
CA GLU A 36 -20.11 -23.90 16.15
C GLU A 36 -18.86 -22.98 16.14
N ARG A 37 -18.06 -23.06 15.07
CA ARG A 37 -16.85 -22.25 14.85
C ARG A 37 -17.11 -20.90 14.17
N SER A 38 -18.29 -20.70 13.59
CA SER A 38 -18.65 -19.48 12.86
C SER A 38 -18.98 -18.35 13.84
N LYS A 39 -18.24 -17.24 13.71
CA LYS A 39 -18.40 -16.05 14.55
C LYS A 39 -18.94 -14.91 13.72
N TYR A 40 -20.19 -14.53 13.98
CA TYR A 40 -20.88 -13.48 13.28
C TYR A 40 -20.76 -12.16 14.03
N VAL A 41 -20.53 -11.09 13.29
CA VAL A 41 -20.59 -9.72 13.81
C VAL A 41 -21.80 -9.05 13.22
N LYS A 42 -22.62 -8.42 14.07
CA LYS A 42 -23.75 -7.61 13.60
C LYS A 42 -23.20 -6.35 12.96
N CYS A 43 -23.30 -6.26 11.64
CA CYS A 43 -22.94 -5.06 10.91
C CYS A 43 -24.14 -4.13 10.92
N SER A 44 -24.00 -3.00 11.64
CA SER A 44 -25.03 -1.96 11.58
C SER A 44 -25.10 -1.44 10.14
N PRO A 45 -26.28 -1.40 9.51
CA PRO A 45 -26.43 -0.93 8.13
C PRO A 45 -25.96 0.52 7.95
N ILE A 46 -26.08 1.33 9.01
CA ILE A 46 -25.56 2.71 9.04
C ILE A 46 -24.04 2.74 8.91
N LEU A 47 -23.32 1.82 9.56
CA LEU A 47 -21.86 1.75 9.46
C LEU A 47 -21.42 1.39 8.04
N VAL A 48 -22.11 0.43 7.41
CA VAL A 48 -21.83 0.02 6.02
C VAL A 48 -22.10 1.17 5.05
N LEU A 49 -23.19 1.91 5.25
CA LEU A 49 -23.53 3.08 4.44
C LEU A 49 -22.51 4.21 4.60
N LEU A 50 -22.06 4.49 5.84
CA LEU A 50 -21.03 5.49 6.11
C LEU A 50 -19.64 5.08 5.62
N PHE A 51 -19.37 3.78 5.52
CA PHE A 51 -18.07 3.28 5.08
C PHE A 51 -17.71 3.75 3.67
N GLY A 52 -18.70 3.84 2.77
CA GLY A 52 -18.50 4.35 1.41
C GLY A 52 -17.94 5.79 1.37
N PRO A 53 -18.68 6.78 1.91
CA PRO A 53 -18.22 8.16 2.01
C PRO A 53 -16.92 8.32 2.78
N ILE A 54 -16.74 7.60 3.90
CA ILE A 54 -15.51 7.69 4.70
C ILE A 54 -14.31 7.15 3.91
N ALA A 55 -14.45 5.99 3.25
CA ALA A 55 -13.37 5.43 2.44
C ALA A 55 -13.02 6.36 1.25
N GLY A 56 -14.03 6.95 0.61
CA GLY A 56 -13.83 7.94 -0.45
C GLY A 56 -13.12 9.20 0.06
N LEU A 57 -13.49 9.71 1.25
CA LEU A 57 -12.85 10.87 1.87
C LEU A 57 -11.38 10.57 2.20
N VAL A 58 -11.10 9.42 2.81
CA VAL A 58 -9.72 8.98 3.09
C VAL A 58 -8.91 8.90 1.81
N TYR A 59 -9.49 8.36 0.73
CA TYR A 59 -8.85 8.30 -0.58
C TYR A 59 -8.51 9.69 -1.12
N VAL A 60 -9.48 10.62 -1.12
CA VAL A 60 -9.28 12.00 -1.58
C VAL A 60 -8.22 12.74 -0.76
N ILE A 61 -8.23 12.55 0.57
CA ILE A 61 -7.22 13.13 1.46
C ILE A 61 -5.84 12.53 1.18
N ALA A 62 -5.74 11.24 0.88
CA ALA A 62 -4.48 10.58 0.60
C ALA A 62 -3.83 11.03 -0.73
N LEU A 63 -4.62 11.36 -1.74
CA LEU A 63 -4.13 11.78 -3.06
C LEU A 63 -3.06 12.89 -3.03
N PRO A 64 -3.25 14.05 -2.40
CA PRO A 64 -2.23 15.11 -2.36
C PRO A 64 -0.92 14.64 -1.72
N PHE A 65 -0.97 13.78 -0.70
CA PHE A 65 0.24 13.24 -0.08
C PHE A 65 0.97 12.27 -1.01
N ILE A 66 0.24 11.43 -1.74
CA ILE A 66 0.83 10.52 -2.74
C ILE A 66 1.50 11.34 -3.85
N VAL A 67 0.84 12.38 -4.35
CA VAL A 67 1.40 13.29 -5.36
C VAL A 67 2.65 14.00 -4.83
N LEU A 68 2.62 14.56 -3.62
CA LEU A 68 3.80 15.20 -3.03
C LEU A 68 4.94 14.20 -2.82
N GLY A 69 4.65 13.02 -2.28
CA GLY A 69 5.65 11.96 -2.06
C GLY A 69 6.30 11.48 -3.36
N THR A 70 5.52 11.32 -4.44
CA THR A 70 6.07 10.95 -5.75
C THR A 70 6.97 12.04 -6.33
N ILE A 71 6.60 13.32 -6.22
CA ILE A 71 7.44 14.44 -6.67
C ILE A 71 8.75 14.49 -5.86
N LEU A 72 8.65 14.40 -4.53
CA LEU A 72 9.81 14.42 -3.61
C LEU A 72 10.77 13.26 -3.90
N THR A 73 10.26 12.05 -4.11
CA THR A 73 11.10 10.88 -4.39
C THR A 73 11.77 10.96 -5.76
N LEU A 74 11.09 11.45 -6.80
CA LEU A 74 11.71 11.69 -8.11
C LEU A 74 12.78 12.78 -8.05
N ALA A 75 12.48 13.89 -7.39
CA ALA A 75 13.42 15.01 -7.23
C ALA A 75 14.66 14.57 -6.42
N GLY A 76 14.44 13.90 -5.30
CA GLY A 76 15.52 13.36 -4.46
C GLY A 76 16.39 12.36 -5.21
N ARG A 77 15.80 11.41 -5.95
CA ARG A 77 16.57 10.47 -6.78
C ARG A 77 17.41 11.17 -7.85
N ARG A 78 16.87 12.18 -8.53
CA ARG A 78 17.62 12.96 -9.52
C ARG A 78 18.79 13.70 -8.89
N LEU A 79 18.57 14.35 -7.74
CA LEU A 79 19.63 15.06 -7.02
C LEU A 79 20.75 14.10 -6.57
N VAL A 80 20.39 12.96 -5.96
CA VAL A 80 21.37 11.95 -5.54
C VAL A 80 22.17 11.42 -6.73
N ASN A 81 21.51 11.10 -7.85
CA ASN A 81 22.20 10.61 -9.05
C ASN A 81 23.12 11.66 -9.67
N SER A 82 22.71 12.93 -9.69
CA SER A 82 23.53 14.05 -10.17
C SER A 82 24.73 14.34 -9.26
N MET A 83 24.60 14.14 -7.94
CA MET A 83 25.74 14.29 -7.02
C MET A 83 26.69 13.08 -7.11
N ALA A 84 26.14 11.87 -7.26
CA ALA A 84 26.92 10.66 -7.47
C ALA A 84 27.75 10.75 -8.76
N SER A 85 27.20 11.34 -9.83
CA SER A 85 27.95 11.55 -11.06
C SER A 85 29.15 12.48 -10.84
N ILE A 86 29.02 13.56 -10.04
CA ILE A 86 30.14 14.48 -9.72
C ILE A 86 31.25 13.76 -8.93
N VAL A 87 30.92 12.93 -7.94
CA VAL A 87 31.92 12.18 -7.16
C VAL A 87 32.57 11.07 -8.01
N SER A 88 31.82 10.45 -8.93
CA SER A 88 32.34 9.45 -9.85
C SER A 88 33.11 10.04 -11.05
N PHE A 89 32.93 11.33 -11.37
CA PHE A 89 33.56 11.99 -12.52
C PHE A 89 35.09 12.15 -12.36
N GLY A 90 35.62 12.02 -11.13
CA GLY A 90 37.06 11.98 -10.88
C GLY A 90 37.63 10.59 -10.57
N TRP A 91 36.79 9.58 -10.30
CA TRP A 91 37.27 8.27 -9.85
C TRP A 91 37.23 7.25 -10.99
N ARG A 92 38.36 7.13 -11.70
CA ARG A 92 38.62 6.07 -12.68
C ARG A 92 39.72 5.13 -12.15
N PRO A 93 39.43 4.18 -11.23
CA PRO A 93 40.45 3.31 -10.62
C PRO A 93 41.08 2.28 -11.59
N ARG A 94 41.00 2.50 -12.91
CA ARG A 94 41.58 1.65 -13.96
C ARG A 94 42.18 2.41 -15.14
N GLU A 95 42.13 3.74 -15.19
CA GLU A 95 42.92 4.49 -16.18
C GLU A 95 44.34 4.70 -15.68
N ALA A 96 45.11 3.62 -15.76
CA ALA A 96 46.56 3.71 -15.72
C ALA A 96 47.02 4.65 -16.85
N HIS A 97 47.42 5.87 -16.48
CA HIS A 97 48.22 6.77 -17.32
C HIS A 97 49.64 6.21 -17.58
N LEU A 98 49.84 4.89 -17.52
CA LEU A 98 51.10 4.18 -17.75
C LEU A 98 51.41 4.00 -19.25
N GLY A 99 50.76 4.76 -20.13
CA GLY A 99 51.13 4.87 -21.54
C GLY A 99 52.09 6.03 -21.75
N GLY A 100 53.39 5.81 -21.46
CA GLY A 100 54.45 6.80 -21.62
C GLY A 100 54.45 7.46 -23.02
N LYS A 101 54.55 8.80 -23.03
CA LYS A 101 54.76 9.60 -24.24
C LYS A 101 55.97 9.10 -25.02
N LYS A 102 55.76 8.40 -26.14
CA LYS A 102 56.83 8.19 -27.13
C LYS A 102 57.00 9.48 -27.94
N LYS A 103 58.01 10.28 -27.59
CA LYS A 103 58.53 11.38 -28.42
C LYS A 103 58.84 10.81 -29.81
N ARG A 104 58.05 11.18 -30.82
CA ARG A 104 58.38 10.91 -32.22
C ARG A 104 59.49 11.87 -32.61
N GLN A 105 60.71 11.34 -32.78
CA GLN A 105 61.86 12.09 -33.26
C GLN A 105 61.57 12.64 -34.65
N LYS A 106 61.75 13.95 -34.78
CA LYS A 106 61.81 14.69 -36.03
C LYS A 106 63.23 14.53 -36.58
N LYS A 107 63.39 14.09 -37.82
CA LYS A 107 64.65 14.14 -38.57
C LYS A 107 64.38 13.90 -40.06
N PRO A 108 65.28 14.36 -40.92
CA PRO A 108 65.29 15.71 -41.52
C PRO A 108 64.63 15.74 -42.91
#